data_AF-A0A948QBD0-F1
#
_entry.id   AF-A0A948QBD0-F1
#
_cell.length_a   1.000
_cell.length_b   1.000
_cell.length_c   1.000
_cell.angle_alpha   90.00
_cell.angle_beta   90.00
_cell.angle_gamma   90.00
#
_symmetry.space_group_name_H-M   'P 1'
#
loop_
_entity.id
_entity.type
_entity.pdbx_description
1 polymer ?
#
loop_
_entity_poly.entity_id
_entity_poly.type
_entity_poly.pdbx_seq_one_letter_code
_entity_poly.pdbx_strand_id
1 'polypeptide(L)'
;KINFRYHKSSLRHWFIVKGKAEVVLGKKKIIVKENCHIDIPKNVEYKIRNLTGKNLELVEIQTGKHFASGDIVNLADKHFQI
;
A
#
# COMPACT_ATOMS: atom_id res chain seq x y z
N LYS A 1 1.28 15.20 -4.87
CA LYS A 1 0.06 14.50 -5.33
C LYS A 1 -0.10 13.23 -4.49
N ILE A 2 -1.23 13.05 -3.81
CA ILE A 2 -1.49 11.88 -2.94
C ILE A 2 -2.22 10.84 -3.79
N ASN A 3 -1.63 9.67 -4.02
CA ASN A 3 -2.25 8.59 -4.80
C ASN A 3 -2.64 7.46 -3.84
N PHE A 4 -3.94 7.19 -3.72
CA PHE A 4 -4.45 6.01 -3.04
C PHE A 4 -4.64 4.88 -4.06
N ARG A 5 -4.38 3.65 -3.62
CA ARG A 5 -4.52 2.44 -4.43
C ARG A 5 -5.35 1.41 -3.68
N TYR A 6 -6.06 0.57 -4.41
CA TYR A 6 -6.64 -0.67 -3.91
C TYR A 6 -6.57 -1.74 -5.00
N HIS A 7 -6.66 -3.02 -4.59
CA HIS A 7 -6.67 -4.17 -5.49
C HIS A 7 -7.95 -4.96 -5.33
N LYS A 8 -8.57 -5.33 -6.45
CA LYS A 8 -9.83 -6.10 -6.46
C LYS A 8 -9.62 -7.59 -6.15
N SER A 9 -8.52 -8.15 -6.63
CA SER A 9 -8.33 -9.60 -6.70
C SER A 9 -7.05 -10.11 -6.01
N SER A 10 -6.21 -9.22 -5.49
CA SER A 10 -4.92 -9.55 -4.89
C SER A 10 -4.75 -8.97 -3.49
N LEU A 11 -3.97 -9.70 -2.69
CA LEU A 11 -3.47 -9.31 -1.38
C LEU A 11 -2.02 -8.86 -1.56
N ARG A 12 -1.57 -7.92 -0.71
CA ARG A 12 -0.15 -7.54 -0.65
C ARG A 12 0.38 -7.73 0.75
N HIS A 13 1.61 -8.20 0.82
CA HIS A 13 2.41 -8.23 2.03
C HIS A 13 3.62 -7.34 1.82
N TRP A 14 3.82 -6.39 2.72
CA TRP A 14 4.99 -5.51 2.71
C TRP A 14 5.88 -5.82 3.89
N PHE A 15 7.15 -6.06 3.62
CA PHE A 15 8.20 -6.15 4.63
C PHE A 15 9.16 -4.98 4.47
N ILE A 16 9.34 -4.17 5.52
CA ILE A 16 10.25 -3.02 5.48
C ILE A 16 11.67 -3.51 5.74
N VAL A 17 12.49 -3.51 4.69
CA VAL A 17 13.91 -3.87 4.76
C VAL A 17 14.71 -2.74 5.41
N LYS A 18 14.34 -1.49 5.16
CA LYS A 18 15.05 -0.33 5.70
C LYS A 18 14.15 0.88 5.86
N GLY A 19 14.27 1.55 7.01
CA GLY A 19 13.59 2.82 7.28
C GLY A 19 12.26 2.69 8.04
N LYS A 20 11.38 3.67 7.87
CA LYS A 20 10.12 3.77 8.62
C LYS A 20 9.03 4.36 7.74
N ALA A 21 7.90 3.66 7.67
CA ALA A 21 6.76 4.04 6.85
C ALA A 21 5.52 4.33 7.71
N GLU A 22 4.73 5.31 7.30
CA GLU A 22 3.32 5.40 7.66
C GLU A 22 2.52 4.72 6.56
N VAL A 23 1.75 3.71 6.92
CA VAL A 23 0.78 3.06 6.05
C VAL A 23 -0.62 3.47 6.51
N VAL A 24 -1.35 4.12 5.62
CA VAL A 24 -2.78 4.30 5.76
C VAL A 24 -3.44 3.05 5.21
N LEU A 25 -4.28 2.38 6.00
CA LEU A 25 -5.03 1.20 5.64
C LEU A 25 -6.50 1.43 5.99
N GLY A 26 -7.31 1.74 4.97
CA GLY A 26 -8.66 2.28 5.13
C GLY A 26 -8.64 3.56 5.98
N LYS A 27 -9.27 3.51 7.16
CA LYS A 27 -9.32 4.63 8.13
C LYS A 27 -8.19 4.62 9.15
N LYS A 28 -7.33 3.59 9.16
CA LYS A 28 -6.26 3.44 10.15
C LYS A 28 -4.95 3.99 9.62
N LYS A 29 -4.17 4.65 10.49
CA LYS A 29 -2.77 5.00 10.23
C LYS A 29 -1.89 4.09 11.08
N ILE A 30 -0.97 3.40 10.43
CA ILE A 30 -0.12 2.39 11.05
C ILE A 30 1.33 2.74 10.75
N ILE A 31 2.17 2.72 11.77
CA ILE A 31 3.60 2.96 11.61
C ILE A 31 4.30 1.61 11.50
N VAL A 32 4.93 1.36 10.36
CA VAL A 32 5.71 0.13 10.11
C VAL A 32 7.18 0.51 10.10
N LYS A 33 7.96 -0.14 10.95
CA LYS A 33 9.40 0.10 11.10
C LYS A 33 10.18 -0.96 10.34
N GLU A 34 11.48 -0.73 10.21
CA GLU A 34 12.46 -1.73 9.76
C GLU A 34 12.28 -3.07 10.47
N ASN A 35 12.42 -4.16 9.72
CA ASN A 35 12.17 -5.54 10.15
C ASN A 35 10.73 -5.84 10.60
N CYS A 36 9.78 -4.94 10.34
CA CYS A 36 8.35 -5.19 10.50
C CYS A 36 7.66 -5.33 9.15
N HIS A 37 6.47 -5.91 9.19
CA HIS A 37 5.63 -6.09 8.02
C HIS A 37 4.23 -5.52 8.23
N ILE A 38 3.49 -5.44 7.12
CA ILE A 38 2.06 -5.19 7.12
C ILE A 38 1.40 -5.94 5.96
N ASP A 39 0.25 -6.55 6.25
CA ASP A 39 -0.64 -7.10 5.25
C ASP A 39 -1.65 -6.05 4.80
N ILE A 40 -1.87 -5.99 3.50
CA ILE A 40 -2.86 -5.15 2.84
C ILE A 40 -3.90 -6.09 2.24
N PRO A 41 -5.09 -6.17 2.86
CA PRO A 41 -6.16 -6.99 2.36
C PRO A 41 -6.70 -6.49 1.01
N LYS A 42 -7.31 -7.38 0.24
CA LYS A 42 -8.07 -7.03 -0.97
C LYS A 42 -9.21 -6.07 -0.62
N ASN A 43 -9.60 -5.22 -1.56
CA ASN A 43 -10.67 -4.23 -1.39
C ASN A 43 -10.45 -3.23 -0.23
N VAL A 44 -9.23 -3.09 0.27
CA VAL A 44 -8.89 -2.07 1.26
C VAL A 44 -8.02 -1.02 0.59
N GLU A 45 -8.46 0.24 0.70
CA GLU A 45 -7.65 1.37 0.27
C GLU A 45 -6.40 1.48 1.12
N TYR A 46 -5.26 1.69 0.47
CA TYR A 46 -4.01 1.87 1.18
C TYR A 46 -3.13 2.95 0.55
N LYS A 47 -2.23 3.47 1.39
CA LYS A 47 -1.21 4.44 0.98
C LYS A 47 0.01 4.29 1.87
N ILE A 48 1.20 4.37 1.28
CA ILE A 48 2.46 4.44 2.00
C ILE A 48 3.06 5.84 1.94
N ARG A 49 3.65 6.27 3.05
CA ARG A 49 4.44 7.49 3.15
C ARG A 49 5.75 7.17 3.87
N ASN A 50 6.88 7.54 3.27
CA ASN A 50 8.16 7.51 3.95
C ASN A 50 8.19 8.58 5.05
N LEU A 51 8.51 8.17 6.28
CA LEU A 51 8.64 9.07 7.44
C LEU A 51 10.10 9.43 7.75
N THR A 52 11.04 8.92 6.96
CA THR A 52 12.45 9.20 7.11
C THR A 52 12.92 10.17 6.03
N GLY A 53 14.00 10.91 6.32
CA GLY A 53 14.69 11.72 5.31
C GLY A 53 15.65 10.92 4.41
N LYS A 54 15.62 9.58 4.49
CA LYS A 54 16.46 8.65 3.73
C LYS A 54 15.57 7.76 2.86
N ASN A 55 16.16 6.96 1.97
CA ASN A 55 15.41 6.01 1.16
C ASN A 55 14.71 4.97 2.05
N LEU A 56 13.42 4.73 1.76
CA LEU A 56 12.64 3.63 2.32
C LEU A 56 12.76 2.44 1.37
N GLU A 57 13.18 1.30 1.89
CA GLU A 57 13.33 0.05 1.11
C GLU A 57 12.37 -1.00 1.67
N LEU A 58 11.61 -1.66 0.79
CA LEU A 58 10.65 -2.70 1.18
C LEU A 58 10.58 -3.78 0.12
N VAL A 59 10.24 -4.99 0.57
CA VAL A 59 9.84 -6.10 -0.31
C VAL A 59 8.33 -6.16 -0.36
N GLU A 60 7.77 -6.18 -1.57
CA GLU A 60 6.35 -6.42 -1.81
C GLU A 60 6.15 -7.83 -2.33
N ILE A 61 5.35 -8.62 -1.62
CA ILE A 61 4.85 -9.90 -2.08
C ILE A 61 3.39 -9.71 -2.42
N GLN A 62 3.02 -9.92 -3.68
CA GLN A 62 1.63 -9.91 -4.11
C GLN A 62 1.16 -11.35 -4.34
N THR A 63 -0.02 -11.69 -3.84
CA THR A 63 -0.65 -13.01 -4.05
C THR A 63 -2.08 -12.83 -4.52
N GLY A 64 -2.52 -13.56 -5.53
CA GLY A 64 -3.86 -13.42 -6.08
C GLY A 64 -4.07 -14.19 -7.38
N LYS A 65 -5.27 -14.10 -7.95
CA LYS A 65 -5.62 -14.79 -9.21
C LYS A 65 -5.26 -14.00 -10.46
N HIS A 66 -5.09 -12.68 -10.35
CA HIS A 66 -4.68 -11.81 -11.45
C HIS A 66 -3.52 -10.93 -10.96
N PHE A 67 -2.44 -10.91 -11.74
CA PHE A 67 -1.21 -10.14 -11.47
C PHE A 67 -0.99 -9.05 -12.52
N ALA A 68 -1.96 -8.83 -13.40
CA ALA A 68 -1.88 -7.86 -14.48
C ALA A 68 -2.12 -6.43 -13.96
N SER A 69 -1.49 -5.46 -14.63
CA SER A 69 -1.54 -4.02 -14.33
C SER A 69 -2.95 -3.39 -14.25
N GLY A 70 -4.01 -4.13 -14.62
CA GLY A 70 -5.41 -3.70 -14.51
C GLY A 70 -6.04 -3.80 -13.11
N ASP A 71 -5.37 -4.43 -12.14
CA ASP A 71 -5.88 -4.56 -10.76
C ASP A 71 -5.61 -3.33 -9.88
N ILE A 72 -4.72 -2.43 -10.30
CA ILE A 72 -4.41 -1.19 -9.58
C ILE A 72 -5.40 -0.10 -10.00
N VAL A 73 -6.35 0.23 -9.14
CA VAL A 73 -7.18 1.42 -9.33
C VAL A 73 -6.49 2.61 -8.67
N ASN A 74 -6.05 3.58 -9.49
CA ASN A 74 -5.50 4.83 -9.02
C ASN A 74 -6.64 5.83 -8.78
N LEU A 75 -6.90 6.17 -7.52
CA LEU A 75 -8.02 7.05 -7.15
C LEU A 75 -7.80 8.53 -7.57
N ALA A 76 -6.64 8.87 -8.13
CA ALA A 76 -6.39 10.19 -8.70
C ALA A 76 -7.19 10.49 -9.99
N ASP A 77 -7.70 9.46 -10.67
CA ASP A 77 -8.40 9.61 -11.96
C ASP A 77 -9.93 9.52 -11.86
N LYS A 78 -10.50 9.37 -10.66
CA LYS A 78 -11.95 9.38 -10.47
C LYS A 78 -12.36 10.36 -9.38
N HIS A 79 -12.65 11.57 -9.84
CA HIS A 79 -13.72 12.39 -9.30
C HIS A 79 -15.00 11.54 -9.31
N PHE A 80 -15.36 10.85 -8.23
CA PHE A 80 -16.72 10.35 -8.07
C PHE A 80 -17.16 10.45 -6.62
N GLN A 81 -18.26 11.18 -6.47
CA GLN A 81 -19.02 11.34 -5.25
C GLN A 81 -19.83 10.06 -4.98
N ILE A 82 -20.01 9.80 -3.68
CA ILE A 82 -20.97 8.92 -2.99
C ILE A 82 -20.96 7.44 -3.38
#